data_AF-A0A653DMI4-F1
#
_entry.id   AF-A0A653DMI4-F1
#
_cell.length_a   1.000
_cell.length_b   1.000
_cell.length_c   1.000
_cell.angle_alpha   90.00
_cell.angle_beta   90.00
_cell.angle_gamma   90.00
#
_symmetry.space_group_name_H-M   'P 1'
#
loop_
_entity.id
_entity.type
_entity.pdbx_description
1 polymer ?
#
loop_
_entity_poly.entity_id
_entity_poly.type
_entity_poly.pdbx_seq_one_letter_code
_entity_poly.pdbx_strand_id
1 'polypeptide(L)'
;MQLVVAKPPQPPELDLSRGTDSVKIYKVGDVLEASCIVKDGRPVANISWFLDDDPINQNMLKMPTVVDLAKENLQSKIQNLTLVLHPIHNGKFLKCVAFHPAYPGGHSETKRMLDVRYSPEPAEEPLDKFGYQIGRLGVINVTFRANPRPRIEWSVAGEKIREGYTDSTGRMEAEELKDLGRGLYVANLRVAAIRKEDTETDYILTAYNDLGPQDYRVKISTSPEPAGLDLGVGAIIGVVAVALIVILLVSILVFAKVTGRWCFSGGATVIDYTAAGGENGHQGRAQGVENPHHQVSSEYINGNDLPIKKDEKIDTAV
;
A
#
# COMPACT_ATOMS: atom_id res chain seq x y z
N MET A 1 5.86 24.43 45.83
CA MET A 1 6.19 22.98 45.92
C MET A 1 4.89 22.26 46.25
N GLN A 2 4.36 21.43 45.34
CA GLN A 2 3.11 20.71 45.55
C GLN A 2 3.43 19.28 46.02
N LEU A 3 3.07 18.94 47.25
CA LEU A 3 3.24 17.59 47.79
C LEU A 3 2.14 16.69 47.22
N VAL A 4 2.50 15.68 46.44
CA VAL A 4 1.56 14.68 45.92
C VAL A 4 1.72 13.40 46.74
N VAL A 5 0.67 13.01 47.48
CA VAL A 5 0.65 11.77 48.26
C VAL A 5 0.21 10.62 47.35
N ALA A 6 1.16 9.94 46.73
CA ALA A 6 0.88 8.90 45.76
C ALA A 6 0.70 7.51 46.40
N LYS A 7 -0.27 6.72 45.92
CA LYS A 7 -0.41 5.28 46.18
C LYS A 7 -0.39 4.55 44.82
N PRO A 8 0.48 3.55 44.64
CA PRO A 8 0.55 2.83 43.37
C PRO A 8 -0.77 2.10 43.08
N PRO A 9 -1.27 2.14 41.84
CA PRO A 9 -2.38 1.31 41.39
C PRO A 9 -1.97 -0.16 41.32
N GLN A 10 -2.95 -1.04 41.11
CA GLN A 10 -2.71 -2.43 40.71
C GLN A 10 -2.18 -2.48 39.26
N PRO A 11 -1.33 -3.46 38.91
CA PRO A 11 -0.87 -3.67 37.53
C PRO A 11 -2.05 -3.70 36.54
N PRO A 12 -1.88 -3.17 35.32
CA PRO A 12 -2.97 -3.13 34.34
C PRO A 12 -3.49 -4.54 34.04
N GLU A 13 -4.80 -4.69 34.05
CA GLU A 13 -5.52 -5.87 33.56
C GLU A 13 -5.97 -5.61 32.12
N LEU A 14 -5.77 -6.60 31.24
CA LEU A 14 -6.12 -6.51 29.83
C LEU A 14 -7.06 -7.66 29.47
N ASP A 15 -8.31 -7.28 29.20
CA ASP A 15 -9.39 -8.17 28.79
C ASP A 15 -9.67 -7.98 27.31
N LEU A 16 -9.81 -9.09 26.59
CA LEU A 16 -10.14 -9.11 25.16
C LEU A 16 -11.47 -9.83 24.97
N SER A 17 -12.26 -9.37 24.00
CA SER A 17 -13.45 -10.07 23.54
C SER A 17 -13.07 -11.45 22.99
N ARG A 18 -14.04 -12.38 23.05
CA ARG A 18 -13.88 -13.71 22.46
C ARG A 18 -13.84 -13.57 20.93
N GLY A 19 -12.90 -14.26 20.28
CA GLY A 19 -12.87 -14.35 18.84
C GLY A 19 -13.91 -15.33 18.30
N THR A 20 -14.09 -15.32 16.98
CA THR A 20 -15.09 -16.17 16.30
C THR A 20 -14.83 -17.66 16.48
N ASP A 21 -13.57 -18.09 16.52
CA ASP A 21 -13.23 -19.52 16.64
C ASP A 21 -13.09 -19.99 18.09
N SER A 22 -12.47 -19.17 18.95
CA SER A 22 -12.35 -19.48 20.36
C SER A 22 -12.04 -18.22 21.19
N VAL A 23 -11.94 -18.37 22.51
CA VAL A 23 -11.65 -17.28 23.45
C VAL A 23 -10.38 -16.48 23.08
N LYS A 24 -9.42 -17.08 22.38
CA LYS A 24 -8.12 -16.44 22.06
C LYS A 24 -7.73 -16.50 20.57
N ILE A 25 -8.61 -16.99 19.71
CA ILE A 25 -8.33 -17.17 18.27
C ILE A 25 -9.37 -16.40 17.48
N TYR A 26 -8.88 -15.55 16.58
CA TYR A 26 -9.67 -14.60 15.81
C TYR A 26 -9.58 -14.89 14.30
N LYS A 27 -10.56 -14.39 13.54
CA LYS A 27 -10.53 -14.37 12.07
C LYS A 27 -10.24 -12.98 11.55
N VAL A 28 -9.81 -12.91 10.31
CA VAL A 28 -9.76 -11.63 9.58
C VAL A 28 -11.16 -11.04 9.47
N GLY A 29 -11.25 -9.73 9.72
CA GLY A 29 -12.52 -9.01 9.76
C GLY A 29 -13.21 -9.04 11.12
N ASP A 30 -12.77 -9.87 12.08
CA ASP A 30 -13.29 -9.82 13.45
C ASP A 30 -13.05 -8.41 14.04
N VAL A 31 -14.05 -7.90 14.76
CA VAL A 31 -13.94 -6.67 15.53
C VAL A 31 -13.52 -7.02 16.96
N LEU A 32 -12.24 -6.82 17.25
CA LEU A 32 -11.69 -7.02 18.59
C LEU A 32 -12.10 -5.85 19.50
N GLU A 33 -12.80 -6.16 20.59
CA GLU A 33 -13.02 -5.23 21.68
C GLU A 33 -12.07 -5.58 22.82
N ALA A 34 -11.26 -4.60 23.25
CA ALA A 34 -10.33 -4.79 24.36
C ALA A 34 -10.53 -3.71 25.42
N SER A 35 -10.37 -4.09 26.67
CA SER A 35 -10.51 -3.22 27.84
C SER A 35 -9.23 -3.29 28.66
N CYS A 36 -8.64 -2.14 28.94
CA CYS A 36 -7.56 -2.03 29.90
C CYS A 36 -8.05 -1.36 31.17
N ILE A 37 -7.81 -2.02 32.30
CA ILE A 37 -8.32 -1.63 33.60
C ILE A 37 -7.12 -1.45 34.54
N VAL A 38 -6.99 -0.24 35.12
CA VAL A 38 -5.95 0.07 36.11
C VAL A 38 -6.64 0.49 37.39
N LYS A 39 -6.53 -0.33 38.44
CA LYS A 39 -7.34 -0.19 39.66
C LYS A 39 -6.61 0.54 40.78
N ASP A 40 -7.37 1.26 41.59
CA ASP A 40 -6.98 1.71 42.94
C ASP A 40 -5.75 2.63 43.03
N GLY A 41 -5.54 3.48 42.02
CA GLY A 41 -4.44 4.45 41.97
C GLY A 41 -4.75 5.78 42.67
N ARG A 42 -3.72 6.43 43.23
CA ARG A 42 -3.79 7.83 43.67
C ARG A 42 -2.49 8.55 43.29
N PRO A 43 -2.50 9.57 42.43
CA PRO A 43 -3.61 9.98 41.56
C PRO A 43 -4.02 8.87 40.59
N VAL A 44 -5.11 9.06 39.84
CA VAL A 44 -5.49 8.11 38.77
C VAL A 44 -4.35 7.93 37.77
N ALA A 45 -4.09 6.68 37.37
CA ALA A 45 -3.05 6.37 36.38
C ALA A 45 -3.48 6.79 34.96
N ASN A 46 -2.51 7.07 34.09
CA ASN A 46 -2.75 7.24 32.66
C ASN A 46 -2.58 5.92 31.92
N ILE A 47 -3.35 5.73 30.84
CA ILE A 47 -3.32 4.51 30.02
C ILE A 47 -2.85 4.89 28.62
N SER A 48 -1.95 4.09 28.06
CA SER A 48 -1.53 4.16 26.66
C SER A 48 -1.57 2.77 26.03
N TRP A 49 -1.95 2.72 24.76
CA TRP A 49 -2.15 1.48 24.01
C TRP A 49 -1.13 1.37 22.88
N PHE A 50 -0.58 0.18 22.71
CA PHE A 50 0.38 -0.12 21.65
C PHE A 50 0.07 -1.47 21.00
N LEU A 51 0.42 -1.59 19.73
CA LEU A 51 0.44 -2.85 19.00
C LEU A 51 1.90 -3.15 18.62
N ASP A 52 2.50 -4.14 19.29
CA ASP A 52 3.95 -4.15 19.52
C ASP A 52 4.39 -2.77 20.03
N ASP A 53 5.38 -2.14 19.42
CA ASP A 53 5.90 -0.84 19.86
C ASP A 53 5.20 0.36 19.21
N ASP A 54 4.27 0.10 18.28
CA ASP A 54 3.55 1.14 17.55
C ASP A 54 2.35 1.65 18.39
N PRO A 55 2.22 2.97 18.64
CA PRO A 55 1.07 3.50 19.37
C PRO A 55 -0.22 3.33 18.56
N ILE A 56 -1.30 2.95 19.24
CA ILE A 56 -2.62 2.81 18.59
C ILE A 56 -3.21 4.20 18.30
N ASN A 57 -3.87 4.33 17.15
CA ASN A 57 -4.56 5.55 16.76
C ASN A 57 -5.68 5.90 17.76
N GLN A 58 -5.73 7.15 18.22
CA GLN A 58 -6.73 7.63 19.18
C GLN A 58 -8.17 7.44 18.71
N ASN A 59 -8.42 7.43 17.40
CA ASN A 59 -9.76 7.22 16.83
C ASN A 59 -10.32 5.81 17.10
N MET A 60 -9.46 4.85 17.44
CA MET A 60 -9.86 3.49 17.81
C MET A 60 -10.22 3.35 19.30
N LEU A 61 -9.92 4.37 20.10
CA LEU A 61 -10.14 4.39 21.54
C LEU A 61 -11.49 5.03 21.88
N LYS A 62 -12.24 4.41 22.79
CA LYS A 62 -13.46 5.01 23.36
C LYS A 62 -13.09 6.07 24.40
N MET A 63 -14.04 6.83 24.95
CA MET A 63 -13.72 7.75 26.06
C MET A 63 -13.34 6.96 27.34
N PRO A 64 -12.28 7.35 28.08
CA PRO A 64 -11.93 6.70 29.33
C PRO A 64 -13.00 6.90 30.40
N THR A 65 -13.22 5.87 31.20
CA THR A 65 -14.05 5.94 32.41
C THR A 65 -13.16 5.98 33.64
N VAL A 66 -13.46 6.88 34.58
CA VAL A 66 -12.80 6.94 35.89
C VAL A 66 -13.82 6.55 36.95
N VAL A 67 -13.46 5.61 37.83
CA VAL A 67 -14.30 5.09 38.90
C VAL A 67 -13.66 5.42 40.24
N ASP A 68 -14.40 6.12 41.10
CA ASP A 68 -13.92 6.55 42.41
C ASP A 68 -14.32 5.58 43.53
N LEU A 69 -13.34 5.03 44.24
CA LEU A 69 -13.52 4.37 45.53
C LEU A 69 -13.44 5.43 46.64
N ALA A 70 -14.54 6.17 46.80
CA ALA A 70 -14.63 7.34 47.68
C ALA A 70 -14.25 7.07 49.15
N LYS A 71 -14.47 5.84 49.64
CA LYS A 71 -14.10 5.46 51.02
C LYS A 71 -12.59 5.48 51.26
N GLU A 72 -11.79 5.23 50.22
CA GLU A 72 -10.33 5.10 50.32
C GLU A 72 -9.58 6.21 49.56
N ASN A 73 -10.31 7.13 48.92
CA ASN A 73 -9.77 8.14 48.00
C ASN A 73 -8.88 7.54 46.90
N LEU A 74 -9.31 6.42 46.32
CA LEU A 74 -8.62 5.72 45.22
C LEU A 74 -9.45 5.80 43.95
N GLN A 75 -8.77 5.82 42.81
CA GLN A 75 -9.40 5.95 41.50
C GLN A 75 -8.94 4.84 40.58
N SER A 76 -9.88 4.26 39.86
CA SER A 76 -9.61 3.28 38.81
C SER A 76 -9.88 3.90 37.44
N LYS A 77 -9.04 3.59 36.44
CA LYS A 77 -9.24 4.04 35.06
C LYS A 77 -9.48 2.85 34.15
N ILE A 78 -10.48 2.97 33.30
CA ILE A 78 -10.86 1.98 32.29
C ILE A 78 -10.79 2.68 30.94
N GLN A 79 -10.08 2.07 30.00
CA GLN A 79 -9.96 2.56 28.63
C GLN A 79 -10.28 1.41 27.68
N ASN A 80 -11.25 1.60 26.78
CA ASN A 80 -11.66 0.58 25.82
C ASN A 80 -11.11 0.90 24.42
N LEU A 81 -10.84 -0.15 23.65
CA LEU A 81 -10.32 -0.17 22.30
C LEU A 81 -11.22 -1.03 21.40
N THR A 82 -11.47 -0.56 20.18
CA THR A 82 -12.11 -1.36 19.12
C THR A 82 -11.20 -1.42 17.91
N LEU A 83 -10.82 -2.62 17.48
CA LEU A 83 -9.86 -2.86 16.38
C LEU A 83 -10.42 -3.88 15.39
N VAL A 84 -10.48 -3.55 14.10
CA VAL A 84 -10.79 -4.52 13.03
C VAL A 84 -9.52 -5.31 12.70
N LEU A 85 -9.60 -6.63 12.75
CA LEU A 85 -8.44 -7.50 12.59
C LEU A 85 -8.11 -7.76 11.11
N HIS A 86 -6.81 -7.63 10.78
CA HIS A 86 -6.22 -7.88 9.47
C HIS A 86 -5.05 -8.86 9.62
N PRO A 87 -4.64 -9.61 8.57
CA PRO A 87 -3.48 -10.51 8.62
C PRO A 87 -2.22 -9.95 9.27
N ILE A 88 -1.93 -8.67 9.06
CA ILE A 88 -0.76 -7.96 9.62
C ILE A 88 -0.78 -7.84 11.16
N HIS A 89 -1.93 -8.01 11.81
CA HIS A 89 -2.05 -8.01 13.27
C HIS A 89 -1.66 -9.34 13.90
N ASN A 90 -1.58 -10.43 13.13
CA ASN A 90 -1.22 -11.74 13.65
C ASN A 90 0.19 -11.75 14.25
N GLY A 91 0.33 -12.35 15.44
CA GLY A 91 1.59 -12.44 16.16
C GLY A 91 2.09 -11.12 16.77
N LYS A 92 1.35 -10.01 16.62
CA LYS A 92 1.64 -8.77 17.33
C LYS A 92 1.11 -8.81 18.78
N PHE A 93 1.78 -8.11 19.68
CA PHE A 93 1.32 -7.93 21.05
C PHE A 93 0.45 -6.69 21.20
N LEU A 94 -0.81 -6.86 21.58
CA LEU A 94 -1.60 -5.76 22.10
C LEU A 94 -1.12 -5.45 23.53
N LYS A 95 -0.53 -4.28 23.72
CA LYS A 95 0.02 -3.81 25.00
C LYS A 95 -0.84 -2.69 25.58
N CYS A 96 -1.11 -2.80 26.88
CA CYS A 96 -1.59 -1.68 27.68
C CYS A 96 -0.50 -1.27 28.67
N VAL A 97 -0.14 0.02 28.64
CA VAL A 97 0.87 0.61 29.53
C VAL A 97 0.18 1.63 30.44
N ALA A 98 0.32 1.42 31.75
CA ALA A 98 -0.21 2.28 32.80
C ALA A 98 0.93 3.15 33.37
N PHE A 99 0.79 4.47 33.27
CA PHE A 99 1.76 5.43 33.82
C PHE A 99 1.27 5.98 35.16
N HIS A 100 2.13 5.87 36.18
CA HIS A 100 1.85 6.37 37.52
C HIS A 100 3.16 6.64 38.29
N PRO A 101 3.32 7.78 39.00
CA PRO A 101 4.57 8.16 39.65
C PRO A 101 5.05 7.21 40.76
N ALA A 102 4.14 6.43 41.35
CA ALA A 102 4.48 5.45 42.39
C ALA A 102 4.83 4.05 41.84
N TYR A 103 4.76 3.81 40.53
CA TYR A 103 5.30 2.58 39.96
C TYR A 103 6.84 2.62 39.92
N PRO A 104 7.52 1.48 40.14
CA PRO A 104 8.95 1.37 39.83
C PRO A 104 9.19 1.72 38.36
N GLY A 105 10.03 2.73 38.06
CA GLY A 105 10.24 3.20 36.69
C GLY A 105 9.09 4.02 36.09
N GLY A 106 8.09 4.40 36.90
CA GLY A 106 6.99 5.30 36.51
C GLY A 106 5.87 4.67 35.67
N HIS A 107 5.96 3.36 35.38
CA HIS A 107 4.95 2.66 34.61
C HIS A 107 4.86 1.15 34.94
N SER A 108 3.75 0.53 34.55
CA SER A 108 3.53 -0.92 34.56
C SER A 108 2.80 -1.32 33.29
N GLU A 109 3.08 -2.49 32.72
CA GLU A 109 2.45 -2.94 31.47
C GLU A 109 1.86 -4.35 31.56
N THR A 110 0.95 -4.64 30.65
CA THR A 110 0.42 -5.99 30.38
C THR A 110 0.23 -6.16 28.89
N LYS A 111 0.32 -7.41 28.40
CA LYS A 111 0.23 -7.70 26.97
C LYS A 111 -0.42 -9.03 26.65
N ARG A 112 -1.02 -9.09 25.46
CA ARG A 112 -1.60 -10.31 24.87
C ARG A 112 -1.19 -10.40 23.40
N MET A 113 -0.70 -11.57 22.99
CA MET A 113 -0.40 -11.84 21.58
C MET A 113 -1.70 -12.14 20.85
N LEU A 114 -1.90 -11.52 19.69
CA LEU A 114 -3.05 -11.77 18.84
C LEU A 114 -2.78 -12.98 17.94
N ASP A 115 -3.69 -13.96 17.95
CA ASP A 115 -3.71 -15.08 17.02
C ASP A 115 -4.86 -14.87 16.03
N VAL A 116 -4.53 -14.42 14.82
CA VAL A 116 -5.50 -14.11 13.76
C VAL A 116 -5.28 -15.11 12.63
N ARG A 117 -6.29 -15.94 12.35
CA ARG A 117 -6.22 -16.97 11.31
C ARG A 117 -6.73 -16.46 9.96
N TYR A 118 -6.01 -16.81 8.90
CA TYR A 118 -6.28 -16.50 7.51
C TYR A 118 -5.65 -17.54 6.57
N SER A 119 -6.25 -17.73 5.39
CA SER A 119 -5.63 -18.48 4.30
C SER A 119 -4.35 -17.78 3.83
N PRO A 120 -3.42 -18.47 3.17
CA PRO A 120 -2.22 -17.83 2.64
C PRO A 120 -2.57 -16.59 1.80
N GLU A 121 -1.89 -15.46 2.06
CA GLU A 121 -2.22 -14.18 1.43
C GLU A 121 -1.85 -14.20 -0.07
N PRO A 122 -2.71 -13.65 -0.95
CA PRO A 122 -2.40 -13.53 -2.37
C PRO A 122 -1.21 -12.59 -2.59
N ALA A 123 -0.49 -12.81 -3.67
CA ALA A 123 0.56 -11.91 -4.16
C ALA A 123 0.23 -11.43 -5.57
N GLU A 124 0.89 -10.36 -6.01
CA GLU A 124 0.82 -9.93 -7.41
C GLU A 124 1.44 -11.01 -8.30
N GLU A 125 0.70 -11.46 -9.31
CA GLU A 125 1.14 -12.50 -10.23
C GLU A 125 1.45 -11.94 -11.63
N PRO A 126 2.49 -12.45 -12.33
CA PRO A 126 3.45 -13.44 -11.84
C PRO A 126 4.50 -12.83 -10.91
N LEU A 127 5.06 -13.65 -10.02
CA LEU A 127 6.25 -13.31 -9.26
C LEU A 127 7.48 -13.43 -10.16
N ASP A 128 7.94 -12.31 -10.71
CA ASP A 128 9.15 -12.28 -11.51
C ASP A 128 10.41 -12.37 -10.63
N LYS A 129 11.32 -13.28 -10.97
CA LYS A 129 12.59 -13.50 -10.29
C LYS A 129 13.74 -13.38 -11.30
N PHE A 130 14.69 -12.51 -11.01
CA PHE A 130 15.76 -12.14 -11.95
C PHE A 130 17.14 -12.63 -11.48
N GLY A 131 18.14 -12.51 -12.36
CA GLY A 131 19.55 -12.73 -12.02
C GLY A 131 20.00 -14.19 -12.00
N TYR A 132 19.21 -15.12 -12.55
CA TYR A 132 19.63 -16.52 -12.66
C TYR A 132 20.74 -16.68 -13.70
N GLN A 133 21.62 -17.67 -13.51
CA GLN A 133 22.75 -17.92 -14.42
C GLN A 133 22.70 -19.35 -14.94
N ILE A 134 22.74 -19.50 -16.27
CA ILE A 134 22.75 -20.81 -16.93
C ILE A 134 23.94 -21.64 -16.43
N GLY A 135 23.69 -22.91 -16.13
CA GLY A 135 24.68 -23.86 -15.63
C GLY A 135 25.00 -23.72 -14.14
N ARG A 136 24.44 -22.74 -13.44
CA ARG A 136 24.62 -22.55 -12.00
C ARG A 136 23.38 -22.96 -11.21
N LEU A 137 23.59 -23.27 -9.94
CA LEU A 137 22.51 -23.52 -9.00
C LEU A 137 21.62 -22.27 -8.87
N GLY A 138 20.31 -22.45 -9.00
CA GLY A 138 19.31 -21.41 -8.78
C GLY A 138 18.39 -21.79 -7.62
N VAL A 139 17.96 -20.80 -6.84
CA VAL A 139 16.98 -21.00 -5.77
C VAL A 139 15.79 -20.09 -6.03
N ILE A 140 14.66 -20.68 -6.36
CA ILE A 140 13.41 -19.98 -6.58
C ILE A 140 12.74 -19.82 -5.22
N ASN A 141 12.61 -18.58 -4.74
CA ASN A 141 12.01 -18.28 -3.44
C ASN A 141 10.63 -17.64 -3.57
N VAL A 142 9.71 -18.03 -2.71
CA VAL A 142 8.41 -17.38 -2.55
C VAL A 142 8.22 -17.08 -1.07
N THR A 143 7.95 -15.82 -0.76
CA THR A 143 7.68 -15.35 0.59
C THR A 143 6.21 -14.98 0.67
N PHE A 144 5.51 -15.52 1.66
CA PHE A 144 4.08 -15.29 1.83
C PHE A 144 3.69 -15.39 3.30
N ARG A 145 2.51 -14.87 3.63
CA ARG A 145 1.96 -14.89 4.98
C ARG A 145 0.79 -15.85 5.07
N ALA A 146 0.69 -16.61 6.15
CA ALA A 146 -0.42 -17.50 6.43
C ALA A 146 -0.52 -17.75 7.93
N ASN A 147 -1.71 -18.05 8.43
CA ASN A 147 -1.87 -18.59 9.79
C ASN A 147 -3.17 -19.39 9.87
N PRO A 148 -3.16 -20.70 10.19
CA PRO A 148 -2.06 -21.54 10.70
C PRO A 148 -0.95 -21.86 9.68
N ARG A 149 0.13 -22.55 10.12
CA ARG A 149 1.23 -23.02 9.26
C ARG A 149 0.66 -23.79 8.06
N PRO A 150 0.96 -23.34 6.82
CA PRO A 150 0.45 -24.00 5.63
C PRO A 150 1.30 -25.23 5.27
N ARG A 151 0.73 -26.09 4.44
CA ARG A 151 1.47 -27.08 3.65
C ARG A 151 1.76 -26.51 2.28
N ILE A 152 2.86 -26.93 1.67
CA ILE A 152 3.24 -26.47 0.33
C ILE A 152 3.46 -27.64 -0.64
N GLU A 153 3.20 -27.38 -1.91
CA GLU A 153 3.50 -28.27 -3.04
C GLU A 153 3.92 -27.42 -4.23
N TRP A 154 5.07 -27.72 -4.81
CA TRP A 154 5.50 -27.11 -6.08
C TRP A 154 4.97 -27.94 -7.24
N SER A 155 4.48 -27.27 -8.28
CA SER A 155 4.10 -27.86 -9.56
C SER A 155 4.99 -27.27 -10.64
N VAL A 156 5.82 -28.11 -11.27
CA VAL A 156 6.80 -27.71 -12.29
C VAL A 156 6.62 -28.61 -13.50
N ALA A 157 6.30 -28.04 -14.66
CA ALA A 157 6.06 -28.80 -15.89
C ALA A 157 5.07 -29.98 -15.74
N GLY A 158 4.10 -29.86 -14.83
CA GLY A 158 3.10 -30.89 -14.52
C GLY A 158 3.51 -31.92 -13.46
N GLU A 159 4.76 -31.92 -12.99
CA GLU A 159 5.22 -32.73 -11.87
C GLU A 159 5.01 -32.00 -10.54
N LYS A 160 4.53 -32.72 -9.51
CA LYS A 160 4.29 -32.20 -8.17
C LYS A 160 5.40 -32.63 -7.21
N ILE A 161 6.03 -31.66 -6.55
CA ILE A 161 7.13 -31.85 -5.61
C ILE A 161 6.71 -31.29 -4.25
N ARG A 162 6.64 -32.15 -3.23
CA ARG A 162 6.30 -31.76 -1.85
C ARG A 162 7.53 -31.23 -1.11
N GLU A 163 7.31 -30.44 -0.06
CA GLU A 163 8.41 -30.00 0.83
C GLU A 163 9.25 -31.18 1.33
N GLY A 164 10.57 -31.06 1.23
CA GLY A 164 11.54 -32.09 1.59
C GLY A 164 11.81 -33.16 0.52
N TYR A 165 11.22 -33.06 -0.67
CA TYR A 165 11.38 -34.04 -1.75
C TYR A 165 12.07 -33.45 -2.98
N THR A 166 12.61 -34.35 -3.81
CA THR A 166 13.21 -34.04 -5.11
C THR A 166 12.29 -34.53 -6.23
N ASP A 167 12.36 -33.87 -7.37
CA ASP A 167 11.71 -34.29 -8.61
C ASP A 167 12.25 -35.63 -9.13
N SER A 168 11.54 -36.20 -10.10
CA SER A 168 11.85 -37.45 -10.78
C SER A 168 13.22 -37.45 -11.45
N THR A 169 13.73 -36.29 -11.85
CA THR A 169 15.05 -36.15 -12.50
C THR A 169 16.20 -35.95 -11.52
N GLY A 170 15.92 -35.68 -10.25
CA GLY A 170 16.94 -35.36 -9.24
C GLY A 170 17.54 -33.96 -9.37
N ARG A 171 17.00 -33.10 -10.24
CA ARG A 171 17.50 -31.73 -10.48
C ARG A 171 16.87 -30.68 -9.58
N MET A 172 15.63 -30.90 -9.16
CA MET A 172 14.84 -29.91 -8.45
C MET A 172 14.43 -30.44 -7.09
N GLU A 173 14.77 -29.70 -6.05
CA GLU A 173 14.51 -30.08 -4.66
C GLU A 173 13.67 -29.00 -3.99
N ALA A 174 12.48 -29.37 -3.53
CA ALA A 174 11.65 -28.49 -2.72
C ALA A 174 12.16 -28.55 -1.27
N GLU A 175 12.72 -27.45 -0.77
CA GLU A 175 13.18 -27.39 0.61
C GLU A 175 11.99 -27.42 1.59
N GLU A 176 12.25 -27.77 2.85
CA GLU A 176 11.26 -27.62 3.92
C GLU A 176 10.81 -26.15 4.05
N LEU A 177 9.53 -25.93 4.31
CA LEU A 177 8.98 -24.59 4.49
C LEU A 177 9.61 -23.93 5.73
N LYS A 178 10.27 -22.78 5.53
CA LYS A 178 10.92 -22.03 6.60
C LYS A 178 9.95 -21.05 7.23
N ASP A 179 9.78 -21.14 8.54
CA ASP A 179 9.01 -20.19 9.35
C ASP A 179 9.92 -19.04 9.82
N LEU A 180 9.61 -17.82 9.40
CA LEU A 180 10.31 -16.59 9.81
C LEU A 180 9.64 -15.90 11.01
N GLY A 181 8.57 -16.49 11.55
CA GLY A 181 7.79 -15.98 12.67
C GLY A 181 6.61 -15.11 12.23
N ARG A 182 5.63 -14.97 13.13
CA ARG A 182 4.41 -14.14 12.94
C ARG A 182 3.62 -14.48 11.67
N GLY A 183 3.66 -15.74 11.27
CA GLY A 183 2.97 -16.26 10.09
C GLY A 183 3.66 -15.92 8.77
N LEU A 184 4.90 -15.42 8.77
CA LEU A 184 5.69 -15.20 7.56
C LEU A 184 6.49 -16.46 7.22
N TYR A 185 6.34 -16.96 6.00
CA TYR A 185 7.03 -18.18 5.54
C TYR A 185 7.81 -17.92 4.26
N VAL A 186 8.87 -18.72 4.06
CA VAL A 186 9.65 -18.77 2.82
C VAL A 186 9.70 -20.21 2.32
N ALA A 187 9.19 -20.40 1.10
CA ALA A 187 9.29 -21.64 0.35
C ALA A 187 10.40 -21.52 -0.70
N ASN A 188 11.29 -22.50 -0.75
CA ASN A 188 12.41 -22.53 -1.68
C ASN A 188 12.32 -23.77 -2.57
N LEU A 189 12.53 -23.58 -3.87
CA LEU A 189 12.79 -24.65 -4.84
C LEU A 189 14.21 -24.51 -5.37
N ARG A 190 15.07 -25.46 -5.03
CA ARG A 190 16.47 -25.50 -5.45
C ARG A 190 16.58 -26.23 -6.78
N VAL A 191 17.10 -25.55 -7.79
CA VAL A 191 17.38 -26.10 -9.13
C VAL A 191 18.88 -26.27 -9.28
N ALA A 192 19.35 -27.52 -9.42
CA ALA A 192 20.77 -27.87 -9.37
C ALA A 192 21.63 -27.12 -10.41
N ALA A 193 21.12 -26.94 -11.62
CA ALA A 193 21.75 -26.15 -12.68
C ALA A 193 20.68 -25.57 -13.61
N ILE A 194 20.56 -24.24 -13.65
CA ILE A 194 19.60 -23.53 -14.49
C ILE A 194 19.90 -23.77 -15.98
N ARG A 195 18.88 -24.12 -16.75
CA ARG A 195 18.90 -24.29 -18.20
C ARG A 195 18.10 -23.19 -18.88
N LYS A 196 18.22 -23.09 -20.20
CA LYS A 196 17.41 -22.15 -20.96
C LYS A 196 15.92 -22.50 -20.87
N GLU A 197 15.60 -23.79 -20.99
CA GLU A 197 14.22 -24.31 -20.86
C GLU A 197 13.59 -23.99 -19.49
N ASP A 198 14.38 -23.93 -18.42
CA ASP A 198 13.90 -23.56 -17.08
C ASP A 198 13.33 -22.12 -17.08
N THR A 199 13.85 -21.22 -17.92
CA THR A 199 13.34 -19.82 -18.02
C THR A 199 12.00 -19.70 -18.75
N GLU A 200 11.60 -20.75 -19.46
CA GLU A 200 10.32 -20.85 -20.18
C GLU A 200 9.30 -21.72 -19.42
N THR A 201 9.69 -22.24 -18.26
CA THR A 201 8.87 -23.14 -17.43
C THR A 201 7.98 -22.35 -16.48
N ASP A 202 6.70 -22.74 -16.39
CA ASP A 202 5.79 -22.23 -15.37
C ASP A 202 6.02 -22.95 -14.04
N TYR A 203 6.47 -22.21 -13.03
CA TYR A 203 6.60 -22.68 -11.66
C TYR A 203 5.38 -22.22 -10.86
N ILE A 204 4.68 -23.16 -10.24
CA ILE A 204 3.51 -22.85 -9.39
C ILE A 204 3.79 -23.41 -8.00
N LEU A 205 3.79 -22.54 -6.99
CA LEU A 205 3.75 -22.96 -5.59
C LEU A 205 2.30 -22.91 -5.12
N THR A 206 1.75 -24.03 -4.66
CA THR A 206 0.46 -24.06 -3.96
C THR A 206 0.72 -24.14 -2.47
N ALA A 207 0.31 -23.11 -1.72
CA ALA A 207 0.28 -23.13 -0.27
C ALA A 207 -1.16 -23.28 0.22
N TYR A 208 -1.41 -24.11 1.23
CA TYR A 208 -2.76 -24.29 1.75
C TYR A 208 -2.79 -24.58 3.24
N ASN A 209 -3.82 -24.06 3.91
CA ASN A 209 -4.16 -24.40 5.28
C ASN A 209 -5.66 -24.76 5.39
N ASP A 210 -6.17 -24.89 6.61
CA ASP A 210 -7.57 -25.21 6.91
C ASP A 210 -8.57 -24.14 6.44
N LEU A 211 -8.09 -22.93 6.09
CA LEU A 211 -8.92 -21.83 5.62
C LEU A 211 -8.95 -21.69 4.10
N GLY A 212 -7.95 -22.21 3.40
CA GLY A 212 -7.95 -22.24 1.95
C GLY A 212 -6.58 -22.42 1.32
N PRO A 213 -6.55 -22.68 -0.01
CA PRO A 213 -5.34 -22.67 -0.80
C PRO A 213 -5.06 -21.29 -1.42
N GLN A 214 -3.79 -21.07 -1.78
CA GLN A 214 -3.33 -19.97 -2.63
C GLN A 214 -2.24 -20.50 -3.55
N ASP A 215 -2.34 -20.17 -4.83
CA ASP A 215 -1.30 -20.44 -5.82
C ASP A 215 -0.41 -19.20 -5.96
N TYR A 216 0.87 -19.42 -6.22
CA TYR A 216 1.84 -18.39 -6.55
C TYR A 216 2.56 -18.80 -7.83
N ARG A 217 2.29 -18.09 -8.93
CA ARG A 217 2.98 -18.30 -10.21
C ARG A 217 4.29 -17.54 -10.25
N VAL A 218 5.39 -18.24 -10.49
CA VAL A 218 6.74 -17.68 -10.52
C VAL A 218 7.33 -17.79 -11.91
N LYS A 219 7.92 -16.69 -12.40
CA LYS A 219 8.71 -16.67 -13.64
C LYS A 219 10.14 -16.32 -13.32
N ILE A 220 11.08 -17.06 -13.90
CA ILE A 220 12.51 -16.82 -13.69
C ILE A 220 13.17 -16.26 -14.95
N SER A 221 14.13 -15.36 -14.77
CA SER A 221 14.86 -14.73 -15.86
C SER A 221 16.36 -14.66 -15.57
N THR A 222 17.15 -14.77 -16.63
CA THR A 222 18.61 -14.58 -16.57
C THR A 222 19.03 -13.11 -16.66
N SER A 223 18.11 -12.24 -17.04
CA SER A 223 18.33 -10.79 -17.04
C SER A 223 18.51 -10.28 -15.62
N PRO A 224 19.28 -9.19 -15.41
CA PRO A 224 19.25 -8.48 -14.15
C PRO A 224 17.85 -7.93 -13.88
N GLU A 225 17.53 -7.71 -12.61
CA GLU A 225 16.29 -7.04 -12.22
C GLU A 225 16.23 -5.67 -12.91
N PRO A 226 15.11 -5.31 -13.55
CA PRO A 226 14.98 -4.00 -14.17
C PRO A 226 15.19 -2.94 -13.10
N ALA A 227 15.97 -1.90 -13.41
CA ALA A 227 16.12 -0.77 -12.52
C ALA A 227 14.73 -0.16 -12.31
N GLY A 228 14.11 -0.43 -11.16
CA GLY A 228 12.90 0.24 -10.73
C GLY A 228 13.18 1.74 -10.76
N LEU A 229 12.23 2.52 -11.27
CA LEU A 229 12.31 3.97 -11.19
C LEU A 229 12.07 4.35 -9.74
N ASP A 230 13.10 4.19 -8.91
CA ASP A 230 13.13 4.68 -7.55
C ASP A 230 13.23 6.20 -7.69
N LEU A 231 12.07 6.85 -7.85
CA LEU A 231 11.94 8.30 -7.85
C LEU A 231 12.29 8.75 -6.44
N GLY A 232 13.60 8.77 -6.15
CA GLY A 232 14.12 9.22 -4.89
C GLY A 232 13.55 10.60 -4.59
N VAL A 233 13.50 10.95 -3.31
CA VAL A 233 12.98 12.24 -2.84
C VAL A 233 13.56 13.41 -3.64
N GLY A 234 14.80 13.31 -4.14
CA GLY A 234 15.43 14.29 -5.05
C GLY A 234 14.75 14.44 -6.43
N ALA A 235 14.26 13.36 -7.04
CA ALA A 235 13.52 13.42 -8.31
C ALA A 235 12.16 14.11 -8.14
N ILE A 236 11.46 13.82 -7.04
CA ILE A 236 10.19 14.47 -6.69
C ILE A 236 10.42 15.96 -6.41
N ILE A 237 11.43 16.29 -5.60
CA ILE A 237 11.80 17.69 -5.32
C ILE A 237 12.17 18.42 -6.61
N GLY A 238 12.93 17.77 -7.51
CA GLY A 238 13.31 18.36 -8.80
C GLY A 238 12.11 18.71 -9.68
N VAL A 239 11.16 17.77 -9.83
CA VAL A 239 9.94 18.01 -10.62
C VAL A 239 9.09 19.12 -10.00
N VAL A 240 8.93 19.13 -8.67
CA VAL A 240 8.16 20.15 -7.96
C VAL A 240 8.82 21.54 -8.08
N ALA A 241 10.14 21.62 -7.94
CA ALA A 241 10.88 22.88 -8.07
C ALA A 241 10.75 23.48 -9.47
N VAL A 242 10.88 22.67 -10.52
CA VAL A 242 10.68 23.12 -11.91
C VAL A 242 9.25 23.60 -12.13
N ALA A 243 8.26 22.86 -11.64
CA ALA A 243 6.85 23.27 -11.74
C ALA A 243 6.58 24.61 -11.04
N LEU A 244 7.13 24.83 -9.84
CA LEU A 244 6.99 26.09 -9.11
C LEU A 244 7.66 27.27 -9.84
N ILE A 245 8.83 27.06 -10.44
CA ILE A 245 9.51 28.09 -11.25
C ILE A 245 8.67 28.45 -12.48
N VAL A 246 8.09 27.46 -13.17
CA VAL A 246 7.21 27.70 -14.32
C VAL A 246 5.96 28.49 -13.90
N ILE A 247 5.32 28.12 -12.79
CA ILE A 247 4.16 28.84 -12.25
C ILE A 247 4.54 30.28 -11.88
N LEU A 248 5.72 30.50 -11.29
CA LEU A 248 6.22 31.82 -10.96
C LEU A 248 6.46 32.66 -12.22
N LEU A 249 7.08 32.08 -13.26
CA LEU A 249 7.28 32.77 -14.54
C LEU A 249 5.94 33.14 -15.21
N VAL A 250 4.97 32.21 -15.23
CA VAL A 250 3.63 32.47 -15.78
C VAL A 250 2.92 33.57 -14.98
N SER A 251 2.98 33.54 -13.65
CA SER A 251 2.36 34.58 -12.82
C SER A 251 3.02 35.95 -13.00
N ILE A 252 4.34 36.01 -13.17
CA ILE A 252 5.05 37.26 -13.53
C ILE A 252 4.60 37.77 -14.90
N LEU A 253 4.49 36.90 -15.91
CA LEU A 253 4.03 37.29 -17.25
C LEU A 253 2.60 37.82 -17.22
N VAL A 254 1.70 37.15 -16.48
CA VAL A 254 0.31 37.61 -16.28
C VAL A 254 0.30 38.94 -15.54
N PHE A 255 1.07 39.07 -14.46
CA PHE A 255 1.16 40.32 -13.70
C PHE A 255 1.73 41.48 -14.54
N ALA A 256 2.75 41.23 -15.36
CA ALA A 256 3.32 42.24 -16.27
C ALA A 256 2.32 42.68 -17.35
N LYS A 257 1.50 41.74 -17.87
CA LYS A 257 0.40 42.04 -18.79
C LYS A 257 -0.71 42.85 -18.11
N VAL A 258 -1.12 42.50 -16.90
CA VAL A 258 -2.20 43.18 -16.16
C VAL A 258 -1.77 44.56 -15.67
N THR A 259 -0.52 44.72 -15.24
CA THR A 259 0.00 46.01 -14.73
C THR A 259 0.53 46.94 -15.82
N GLY A 260 0.46 46.54 -17.10
CA GLY A 260 0.88 47.37 -18.23
C GLY A 260 2.38 47.69 -18.26
N ARG A 261 3.21 46.93 -17.53
CA ARG A 261 4.65 47.19 -17.37
C ARG A 261 5.52 46.73 -18.54
N TRP A 262 4.92 46.08 -19.55
CA TRP A 262 5.58 45.78 -20.82
C TRP A 262 5.01 46.67 -21.92
N CYS A 263 5.69 47.78 -22.19
CA CYS A 263 5.43 48.62 -23.35
C CYS A 263 6.02 47.96 -24.61
N PHE A 264 5.19 47.37 -25.46
CA PHE A 264 5.54 47.36 -26.88
C PHE A 264 5.37 48.80 -27.37
N SER A 265 6.49 49.50 -27.59
CA SER A 265 6.47 50.85 -28.15
C SER A 265 5.72 50.83 -29.49
N GLY A 266 4.59 51.53 -29.55
CA GLY A 266 3.86 51.74 -30.79
C GLY A 266 4.72 52.51 -31.79
N GLY A 267 5.09 51.86 -32.89
CA GLY A 267 5.59 52.55 -34.07
C GLY A 267 4.44 53.31 -34.72
N ALA A 268 4.39 54.63 -34.50
CA ALA A 268 3.52 55.53 -35.21
C ALA A 268 3.98 55.64 -36.67
N THR A 269 3.15 55.20 -37.62
CA THR A 269 3.31 55.57 -39.03
C THR A 269 2.30 56.64 -39.37
N VAL A 270 2.75 57.90 -39.40
CA VAL A 270 2.12 59.00 -40.13
C VAL A 270 3.00 59.27 -41.35
N ILE A 271 2.54 58.91 -42.54
CA ILE A 271 2.98 59.44 -43.86
C ILE A 271 1.74 59.28 -44.77
N ASP A 272 0.87 60.26 -44.86
CA ASP A 272 0.82 61.38 -45.82
C ASP A 272 0.87 60.96 -47.31
N TYR A 273 -0.17 61.37 -48.04
CA TYR A 273 -0.43 61.01 -49.43
C TYR A 273 0.00 62.18 -50.31
N THR A 274 1.02 62.03 -51.15
CA THR A 274 1.11 62.83 -52.39
C THR A 274 2.07 62.21 -53.42
N ALA A 275 1.45 61.83 -54.52
CA ALA A 275 1.83 62.11 -55.91
C ALA A 275 3.21 61.70 -56.48
N ALA A 276 3.09 60.88 -57.53
CA ALA A 276 3.70 61.03 -58.84
C ALA A 276 5.12 60.50 -59.10
N GLY A 277 5.19 59.54 -60.04
CA GLY A 277 5.98 59.74 -61.26
C GLY A 277 7.09 58.73 -61.56
N GLY A 278 6.87 57.93 -62.61
CA GLY A 278 7.89 57.30 -63.47
C GLY A 278 8.63 56.09 -62.91
N GLU A 279 9.09 55.10 -63.66
CA GLU A 279 9.00 54.79 -65.09
C GLU A 279 9.50 53.33 -65.27
N ASN A 280 8.84 52.60 -66.16
CA ASN A 280 9.32 51.54 -67.07
C ASN A 280 10.43 50.53 -66.69
N GLY A 281 10.14 49.24 -66.97
CA GLY A 281 11.04 48.41 -67.77
C GLY A 281 11.20 46.91 -67.43
N HIS A 282 10.32 46.07 -68.02
CA HIS A 282 10.52 44.72 -68.61
C HIS A 282 11.41 43.62 -67.95
N GLN A 283 11.16 42.31 -68.09
CA GLN A 283 10.02 41.45 -68.47
C GLN A 283 10.51 39.98 -68.34
N GLY A 284 9.64 39.07 -67.90
CA GLY A 284 9.79 37.62 -68.07
C GLY A 284 9.55 36.82 -66.79
N ARG A 285 8.71 35.78 -66.70
CA ARG A 285 7.55 35.26 -67.44
C ARG A 285 7.04 34.11 -66.56
N ALA A 286 5.73 34.12 -66.24
CA ALA A 286 4.78 33.00 -65.99
C ALA A 286 5.18 31.91 -64.98
N GLN A 287 4.32 31.20 -64.24
CA GLN A 287 2.88 31.06 -63.92
C GLN A 287 2.92 29.84 -62.94
N GLY A 288 2.03 29.60 -61.98
CA GLY A 288 0.64 30.01 -61.81
C GLY A 288 0.20 29.77 -60.35
N VAL A 289 -0.79 30.56 -59.89
CA VAL A 289 -2.25 30.27 -59.84
C VAL A 289 -2.59 29.66 -58.46
N GLU A 290 -2.92 30.48 -57.46
CA GLU A 290 -4.23 31.08 -57.13
C GLU A 290 -5.29 30.05 -56.66
N ASN A 291 -5.67 30.00 -55.37
CA ASN A 291 -6.63 30.84 -54.60
C ASN A 291 -8.07 30.21 -54.64
N PRO A 292 -9.10 30.65 -53.88
CA PRO A 292 -9.22 31.15 -52.49
C PRO A 292 -10.48 30.61 -51.73
N HIS A 293 -10.72 31.14 -50.52
CA HIS A 293 -12.02 31.36 -49.83
C HIS A 293 -12.70 30.15 -49.14
N HIS A 294 -13.46 30.26 -48.05
CA HIS A 294 -13.77 31.27 -47.03
C HIS A 294 -14.55 30.53 -45.91
N GLN A 295 -14.46 31.05 -44.67
CA GLN A 295 -15.53 31.14 -43.64
C GLN A 295 -16.27 29.88 -43.13
N VAL A 296 -16.13 29.50 -41.85
CA VAL A 296 -16.81 29.98 -40.61
C VAL A 296 -18.03 29.13 -40.21
N SER A 297 -17.99 28.71 -38.93
CA SER A 297 -19.07 28.41 -37.97
C SER A 297 -19.81 27.05 -37.92
N SER A 298 -19.96 26.65 -36.65
CA SER A 298 -21.07 25.96 -35.95
C SER A 298 -21.22 24.43 -35.99
N GLU A 299 -21.06 23.89 -34.76
CA GLU A 299 -21.96 22.97 -34.05
C GLU A 299 -21.85 21.44 -34.21
N TYR A 300 -21.63 20.83 -33.03
CA TYR A 300 -22.06 19.55 -32.47
C TYR A 300 -22.34 18.36 -33.39
N ILE A 301 -21.74 17.20 -33.07
CA ILE A 301 -22.42 15.93 -32.71
C ILE A 301 -21.39 14.80 -32.45
N ASN A 302 -21.82 13.87 -31.59
CA ASN A 302 -21.33 12.53 -31.22
C ASN A 302 -20.54 12.45 -29.90
N GLY A 303 -21.11 12.00 -28.78
CA GLY A 303 -22.29 11.14 -28.58
C GLY A 303 -21.85 9.71 -28.30
N ASN A 304 -21.96 9.33 -27.03
CA ASN A 304 -21.67 8.04 -26.41
C ASN A 304 -22.34 6.85 -27.10
N ASP A 305 -21.75 5.66 -26.98
CA ASP A 305 -22.52 4.45 -26.66
C ASP A 305 -21.65 3.37 -25.98
N LEU A 306 -22.03 3.04 -24.73
CA LEU A 306 -21.70 1.81 -24.01
C LEU A 306 -22.93 0.89 -24.09
N PRO A 307 -22.80 -0.41 -24.39
CA PRO A 307 -23.93 -1.32 -24.27
C PRO A 307 -24.09 -1.83 -22.83
N ILE A 308 -25.22 -1.52 -22.21
CA ILE A 308 -25.75 -2.16 -21.00
C ILE A 308 -26.50 -3.43 -21.44
N LYS A 309 -26.09 -4.60 -20.91
CA LYS A 309 -26.86 -5.85 -20.95
C LYS A 309 -27.71 -5.99 -19.68
N LYS A 310 -28.97 -6.40 -19.85
CA LYS A 310 -29.91 -7.12 -18.95
C LYS A 310 -31.34 -6.83 -19.46
N ASP A 311 -32.34 -7.71 -19.50
CA ASP A 311 -32.52 -9.12 -19.18
C ASP A 311 -33.70 -9.59 -20.07
N GLU A 312 -33.67 -10.84 -20.50
CA GLU A 312 -34.73 -11.47 -21.29
C GLU A 312 -35.83 -11.99 -20.35
N LYS A 313 -37.07 -11.57 -20.57
CA LYS A 313 -38.26 -12.15 -19.93
C LYS A 313 -39.23 -12.59 -21.02
N ILE A 314 -39.37 -13.89 -21.13
CA ILE A 314 -40.32 -14.61 -21.97
C ILE A 314 -41.69 -14.57 -21.28
N ASP A 315 -42.76 -14.27 -22.02
CA ASP A 315 -44.05 -14.93 -21.85
C ASP A 315 -44.99 -14.73 -23.07
N THR A 316 -45.23 -15.85 -23.76
CA THR A 316 -46.53 -16.45 -24.10
C THR A 316 -47.60 -15.66 -24.87
N ALA A 317 -47.96 -16.17 -26.06
CA ALA A 317 -49.28 -16.78 -26.35
C ALA A 317 -49.62 -16.76 -27.86
N VAL A 318 -49.82 -17.94 -28.46
CA VAL A 318 -51.05 -18.35 -29.18
C VAL A 318 -51.20 -19.86 -29.00
#